data_AF-A0A349QV69-F1
#
_entry.id   AF-A0A349QV69-F1
#
_cell.length_a   1.000
_cell.length_b   1.000
_cell.length_c   1.000
_cell.angle_alpha   90.00
_cell.angle_beta   90.00
_cell.angle_gamma   90.00
#
_symmetry.space_group_name_H-M   'P 1'
#
loop_
_entity.id
_entity.type
_entity.pdbx_description
1 polymer ?
#
loop_
_entity_poly.entity_id
_entity_poly.type
_entity_poly.pdbx_seq_one_letter_code
_entity_poly.pdbx_strand_id
1 'polypeptide(L)'
;MRTLKINWLRTGLVLSFFLLIGAFWVVKAMEKKDVKTASEKELIVFHYASEDTSEGAFANPDNWEPGISPSACGTGTTKPCQKTAVDENDLESMLSGKSNQNILDDPTFSKRD
;
A
#
# COMPACT_ATOMS: atom_id res chain seq x y z
N MET A 1 -46.82 33.93 -48.60
CA MET A 1 -45.61 33.47 -47.88
C MET A 1 -45.91 33.30 -46.39
N ARG A 2 -46.53 32.17 -45.97
CA ARG A 2 -46.78 31.86 -44.54
C ARG A 2 -46.58 30.38 -44.17
N THR A 3 -45.92 29.60 -45.03
CA THR A 3 -45.67 28.17 -44.81
C THR A 3 -44.22 27.85 -44.39
N LEU A 4 -43.28 28.78 -44.62
CA LEU A 4 -41.86 28.60 -44.29
C LEU A 4 -41.52 28.74 -42.78
N LYS A 5 -42.34 29.47 -42.00
CA LYS A 5 -42.05 29.74 -40.58
C LYS A 5 -42.41 28.58 -39.62
N ILE A 6 -43.39 27.74 -39.97
CA ILE A 6 -43.85 26.64 -39.10
C ILE A 6 -42.87 25.46 -39.09
N ASN A 7 -42.19 25.19 -40.21
CA ASN A 7 -41.22 24.09 -40.28
C ASN A 7 -39.94 24.37 -39.49
N TRP A 8 -39.57 25.64 -39.30
CA TRP A 8 -38.36 26.03 -38.56
C TRP A 8 -38.54 25.96 -37.04
N LEU A 9 -39.73 26.32 -36.54
CA LEU A 9 -40.08 26.18 -35.12
C LEU A 9 -40.24 24.71 -34.69
N ARG A 10 -40.75 23.85 -35.58
CA ARG A 10 -40.92 22.42 -35.30
C ARG A 10 -39.61 21.64 -35.34
N THR A 11 -38.67 21.99 -36.21
CA THR A 11 -37.34 21.33 -36.25
C THR A 11 -36.48 21.68 -35.05
N GLY A 12 -36.54 22.92 -34.54
CA GLY A 12 -35.80 23.32 -33.33
C GLY A 12 -36.27 22.62 -32.05
N LEU A 13 -37.57 22.38 -31.90
CA LEU A 13 -38.14 21.70 -30.72
C LEU A 13 -37.80 20.20 -30.67
N VAL A 14 -37.74 19.54 -31.83
CA VAL A 14 -37.41 18.10 -31.92
C VAL A 14 -35.91 17.86 -31.73
N LEU A 15 -35.05 18.74 -32.25
CA LEU A 15 -33.59 18.70 -32.03
C LEU A 15 -33.21 18.94 -30.55
N SER A 16 -33.91 19.82 -29.85
CA SER A 16 -33.67 20.09 -28.43
C SER A 16 -34.16 18.94 -27.53
N PHE A 17 -35.22 18.22 -27.91
CA PHE A 17 -35.70 17.07 -27.14
C PHE A 17 -34.77 15.84 -27.24
N PHE A 18 -34.14 15.61 -28.39
CA PHE A 18 -33.18 14.50 -28.56
C PHE A 18 -31.84 14.74 -27.86
N LEU A 19 -31.37 15.99 -27.76
CA LEU A 19 -30.13 16.35 -27.05
C LEU A 19 -30.22 16.15 -25.53
N LEU A 20 -31.41 16.29 -24.94
CA LEU A 20 -31.63 16.11 -23.49
C LEU A 20 -31.74 14.64 -23.06
N ILE A 21 -32.15 13.74 -23.95
CA ILE A 21 -32.28 12.30 -23.64
C ILE A 21 -30.91 11.58 -23.72
N GLY A 22 -30.00 12.04 -24.59
CA GLY A 22 -28.67 11.44 -24.76
C GLY A 22 -27.73 11.63 -23.55
N ALA A 23 -27.91 12.69 -22.75
CA ALA A 23 -27.06 12.96 -21.59
C ALA A 23 -27.33 12.04 -20.39
N PHE A 24 -28.48 11.35 -20.33
CA PHE A 24 -28.84 10.51 -19.18
C PHE A 24 -28.21 9.10 -19.21
N TRP A 25 -27.72 8.65 -20.37
CA TRP A 25 -27.16 7.30 -20.53
C TRP A 25 -25.65 7.19 -20.28
N VAL A 26 -24.94 8.31 -20.09
CA VAL A 26 -23.48 8.31 -19.88
C VAL A 26 -23.08 7.95 -18.44
N VAL A 27 -23.98 8.09 -17.45
CA VAL A 27 -23.67 7.85 -16.03
C VAL A 27 -23.64 6.36 -15.65
N LYS A 28 -24.19 5.47 -16.48
CA LYS A 28 -24.31 4.03 -16.15
C LYS A 28 -23.10 3.16 -16.51
N ALA A 29 -22.07 3.71 -17.15
CA ALA A 29 -20.86 2.97 -17.55
C ALA A 29 -19.66 3.17 -16.61
N MET A 30 -19.86 3.75 -15.42
CA MET A 30 -18.89 3.60 -14.33
C MET A 30 -19.33 2.40 -13.50
N GLU A 31 -19.19 1.24 -14.12
CA GLU A 31 -19.02 -0.01 -13.38
C GLU A 31 -17.97 0.29 -12.32
N LYS A 32 -18.40 0.22 -11.06
CA LYS A 32 -17.48 0.18 -9.94
C LYS A 32 -16.57 -1.00 -10.25
N LYS A 33 -15.43 -0.71 -10.89
CA LYS A 33 -14.26 -1.55 -10.71
C LYS A 33 -14.10 -1.53 -9.22
N ASP A 34 -14.47 -2.65 -8.63
CA ASP A 34 -13.91 -3.12 -7.39
C ASP A 34 -12.39 -3.02 -7.55
N VAL A 35 -11.86 -1.81 -7.34
CA VAL A 35 -10.65 -1.71 -6.58
C VAL A 35 -11.10 -2.26 -5.25
N LYS A 36 -11.02 -3.59 -5.14
CA LYS A 36 -10.53 -4.21 -3.92
C LYS A 36 -9.30 -3.37 -3.61
N THR A 37 -9.50 -2.30 -2.84
CA THR A 37 -8.49 -1.78 -1.97
C THR A 37 -8.11 -3.03 -1.20
N ALA A 38 -7.09 -3.73 -1.71
CA ALA A 38 -6.35 -4.69 -0.92
C ALA A 38 -6.12 -3.91 0.36
N SER A 39 -6.78 -4.34 1.43
CA SER A 39 -6.69 -3.71 2.75
C SER A 39 -5.21 -3.37 2.93
N GLU A 40 -4.86 -2.09 2.88
CA GLU A 40 -3.50 -1.63 3.08
C GLU A 40 -3.21 -2.02 4.51
N LYS A 41 -2.61 -3.19 4.69
CA LYS A 41 -2.27 -3.67 6.01
C LYS A 41 -1.24 -2.69 6.55
N GLU A 42 -1.59 -2.06 7.66
CA GLU A 42 -0.70 -1.14 8.35
C GLU A 42 0.60 -1.87 8.69
N LEU A 43 1.73 -1.29 8.31
CA LEU A 43 3.04 -1.87 8.59
C LEU A 43 3.41 -1.63 10.05
N ILE A 44 3.87 -2.68 10.71
CA ILE A 44 4.34 -2.67 12.09
C ILE A 44 5.87 -2.60 12.06
N VAL A 45 6.44 -1.67 12.83
CA VAL A 45 7.88 -1.65 13.10
C VAL A 45 8.16 -2.69 14.18
N PHE A 46 9.12 -3.57 13.94
CA PHE A 46 9.69 -4.47 14.93
C PHE A 46 11.13 -4.07 15.17
N HIS A 47 11.56 -4.02 16.43
CA HIS A 47 12.94 -3.73 16.80
C HIS A 47 13.59 -4.93 17.46
N TYR A 48 14.90 -5.05 17.31
CA TYR A 48 15.67 -6.09 17.98
C TYR A 48 15.80 -5.74 19.47
N ALA A 49 15.20 -6.56 20.32
CA ALA A 49 15.08 -6.32 21.77
C ALA A 49 16.07 -7.15 22.61
N SER A 50 16.83 -8.05 21.97
CA SER A 50 17.81 -8.89 22.64
C SER A 50 19.24 -8.30 22.59
N GLU A 51 20.06 -8.74 23.53
CA GLU A 51 21.51 -8.49 23.52
C GLU A 51 22.31 -9.60 22.83
N ASP A 52 21.68 -10.73 22.53
CA ASP A 52 22.32 -11.89 21.93
C ASP A 52 22.85 -11.58 20.53
N THR A 53 24.06 -12.03 20.24
CA THR A 53 24.70 -11.93 18.91
C THR A 53 25.27 -13.26 18.46
N SER A 54 24.92 -14.35 19.15
CA SER A 54 25.26 -15.71 18.75
C SER A 54 24.65 -16.03 17.38
N GLU A 55 25.29 -16.92 16.62
CA GLU A 55 24.82 -17.23 15.26
C GLU A 55 23.36 -17.70 15.26
N GLY A 56 22.54 -17.08 14.42
CA GLY A 56 21.10 -17.34 14.35
C GLY A 56 20.25 -16.47 15.28
N ALA A 57 20.83 -15.76 16.24
CA ALA A 57 20.08 -14.91 17.17
C ALA A 57 19.30 -13.79 16.48
N PHE A 58 19.81 -13.25 15.36
CA PHE A 58 19.12 -12.19 14.62
C PHE A 58 17.92 -12.72 13.84
N ALA A 59 17.96 -14.00 13.46
CA ALA A 59 16.89 -14.67 12.76
C ALA A 59 15.83 -15.29 13.69
N ASN A 60 16.06 -15.29 15.01
CA ASN A 60 15.08 -15.77 15.98
C ASN A 60 14.01 -14.68 16.23
N PRO A 61 12.73 -14.92 15.87
CA PRO A 61 11.64 -13.96 16.10
C PRO A 61 11.47 -13.55 17.56
N ASP A 62 11.77 -14.44 18.52
CA ASP A 62 11.65 -14.16 19.96
C ASP A 62 12.59 -13.04 20.45
N ASN A 63 13.60 -12.68 19.65
CA ASN A 63 14.51 -11.57 19.94
C ASN A 63 14.02 -10.22 19.40
N TRP A 64 12.81 -10.17 18.81
CA TRP A 64 12.21 -8.98 18.23
C TRP A 64 10.92 -8.58 18.96
N GLU A 65 10.68 -7.28 19.08
CA GLU A 65 9.47 -6.75 19.71
C GLU A 65 8.80 -5.69 18.83
N PRO A 66 7.46 -5.60 18.82
CA PRO A 66 6.76 -4.55 18.11
C PRO A 66 7.02 -3.18 18.74
N GLY A 67 7.20 -2.17 17.91
CA GLY A 67 7.49 -0.79 18.31
C GLY A 67 8.80 -0.26 17.72
N ILE A 68 8.97 1.05 17.82
CA ILE A 68 10.20 1.74 17.42
C ILE A 68 11.30 1.41 18.42
N SER A 69 12.53 1.21 17.93
CA SER A 69 13.67 0.96 18.80
C SER A 69 13.85 2.08 19.84
N PRO A 70 14.07 1.77 21.13
CA PRO A 70 14.34 2.77 22.16
C PRO A 70 15.70 3.46 21.97
N SER A 71 16.61 2.80 21.25
CA SER A 71 17.90 3.33 20.83
C SER A 71 17.82 3.89 19.41
N ALA A 72 18.58 4.93 19.11
CA ALA A 72 18.67 5.45 17.75
C ALA A 72 19.22 4.38 16.79
N CYS A 73 18.43 4.00 15.79
CA CYS A 73 18.94 3.25 14.65
C CYS A 73 19.83 4.14 13.80
N GLY A 74 20.92 3.59 13.28
CA GLY A 74 21.95 4.35 12.58
C GLY A 74 22.69 3.53 11.53
N THR A 75 23.91 3.94 11.24
CA THR A 75 24.81 3.28 10.27
C THR A 75 25.64 2.15 10.89
N GLY A 76 25.22 1.66 12.06
CA GLY A 76 26.00 0.66 12.76
C GLY A 76 26.07 -0.67 12.01
N THR A 77 26.96 -1.55 12.44
CA THR A 77 27.21 -2.83 11.73
C THR A 77 27.12 -4.05 12.62
N THR A 78 26.89 -3.87 13.92
CA THR A 78 27.07 -4.93 14.92
C THR A 78 25.77 -5.69 15.18
N LYS A 79 24.62 -5.01 15.16
CA LYS A 79 23.30 -5.61 15.41
C LYS A 79 22.22 -5.06 14.47
N PRO A 80 21.18 -5.84 14.17
CA PRO A 80 19.96 -5.28 13.61
C PRO A 80 19.34 -4.30 14.63
N CYS A 81 18.69 -3.26 14.12
CA CYS A 81 17.99 -2.28 14.94
C CYS A 81 16.48 -2.43 14.82
N GLN A 82 15.96 -2.31 13.59
CA GLN A 82 14.53 -2.45 13.35
C GLN A 82 14.20 -2.84 11.90
N LYS A 83 13.00 -3.39 11.70
CA LYS A 83 12.45 -3.85 10.44
C LYS A 83 10.94 -3.60 10.41
N THR A 84 10.41 -3.18 9.27
CA THR A 84 8.96 -3.10 9.05
C THR A 84 8.44 -4.39 8.46
N ALA A 85 7.37 -4.93 9.04
CA ALA A 85 6.66 -6.11 8.55
C ALA A 85 5.15 -5.90 8.70
N VAL A 86 4.37 -6.69 7.99
CA VAL A 86 2.90 -6.63 8.04
C VAL A 86 2.34 -7.14 9.36
N ASP A 87 2.93 -8.21 9.88
CA ASP A 87 2.61 -8.87 11.15
C ASP A 87 3.80 -9.74 11.57
N GLU A 88 3.67 -10.46 12.68
CA GLU A 88 4.74 -11.33 13.21
C GLU A 88 5.09 -12.50 12.26
N ASN A 89 4.13 -13.04 11.51
CA ASN A 89 4.39 -14.11 10.55
C ASN A 89 5.18 -13.60 9.34
N ASP A 90 4.90 -12.37 8.90
CA ASP A 90 5.67 -11.70 7.86
C ASP A 90 7.11 -11.43 8.32
N LEU A 91 7.29 -10.98 9.57
CA LEU A 91 8.63 -10.86 10.18
C LEU A 91 9.35 -12.22 10.21
N GLU A 92 8.71 -13.28 10.71
CA GLU A 92 9.29 -14.62 10.74
C GLU A 92 9.70 -15.09 9.34
N SER A 93 8.85 -14.85 8.33
CA SER A 93 9.15 -15.18 6.93
C SER A 93 10.35 -14.39 6.39
N MET A 94 10.53 -13.14 6.81
CA MET A 94 11.69 -12.32 6.47
C MET A 94 12.98 -12.80 7.14
N LEU A 95 12.88 -13.40 8.33
CA LEU A 95 14.03 -13.86 9.13
C LEU A 95 14.44 -15.31 8.80
N SER A 96 13.48 -16.15 8.44
CA SER A 96 13.64 -17.60 8.30
C SER A 96 14.80 -17.99 7.37
N GLY A 97 15.69 -18.85 7.87
CA GLY A 97 16.84 -19.37 7.13
C GLY A 97 17.97 -18.37 6.88
N LYS A 98 17.90 -17.14 7.41
CA LYS A 98 19.02 -16.19 7.34
C LYS A 98 20.01 -16.42 8.47
N SER A 99 21.31 -16.30 8.16
CA SER A 99 22.36 -16.13 9.17
C SER A 99 22.33 -14.71 9.73
N ASN A 100 23.07 -14.48 10.81
CA ASN A 100 23.26 -13.12 11.34
C ASN A 100 23.87 -12.19 10.29
N GLN A 101 24.88 -12.67 9.57
CA GLN A 101 25.51 -11.88 8.50
C GLN A 101 24.54 -11.57 7.36
N ASN A 102 23.68 -12.51 6.96
CA ASN A 102 22.67 -12.27 5.92
C ASN A 102 21.70 -11.15 6.32
N ILE A 103 21.35 -11.04 7.61
CA ILE A 103 20.49 -9.96 8.12
C ILE A 103 21.26 -8.65 8.19
N LEU A 104 22.52 -8.67 8.62
CA LEU A 104 23.37 -7.48 8.65
C LEU A 104 23.74 -6.98 7.24
N ASP A 105 23.77 -7.82 6.22
CA ASP A 105 24.06 -7.41 4.84
C ASP A 105 22.81 -6.95 4.09
N ASP A 106 21.62 -7.30 4.60
CA ASP A 106 20.34 -6.93 3.99
C ASP A 106 20.09 -5.42 4.20
N PRO A 107 20.04 -4.61 3.12
CA PRO A 107 19.86 -3.16 3.22
C PRO A 107 18.46 -2.76 3.69
N THR A 108 17.52 -3.71 3.73
CA THR A 108 16.15 -3.46 4.18
C THR A 108 15.99 -3.55 5.70
N PHE A 109 17.03 -4.00 6.40
CA PHE A 109 17.13 -3.96 7.86
C PHE A 109 17.90 -2.71 8.28
N SER A 110 17.34 -1.95 9.21
CA SER A 110 18.08 -0.89 9.90
C SER A 110 19.04 -1.51 10.90
N LYS A 111 20.15 -0.84 11.20
CA LYS A 111 21.23 -1.39 12.01
C LYS A 111 21.63 -0.44 13.14
N ARG A 112 22.34 -0.97 14.12
CA ARG A 112 22.96 -0.21 15.23
C ARG A 112 24.28 -0.87 15.63
N ASP A 113 25.08 -0.10 16.33
CA ASP A 113 26.31 -0.58 16.98
C ASP A 113 26.00 -1.19 18.35
#